data_AF-A0A0U3MXY6-F1
#
_entry.id   AF-A0A0U3MXY6-F1
#
_cell.length_a   1.000
_cell.length_b   1.000
_cell.length_c   1.000
_cell.angle_alpha   90.00
_cell.angle_beta   90.00
_cell.angle_gamma   90.00
#
_symmetry.space_group_name_H-M   'P 1'
#
loop_
_entity.id
_entity.type
_entity.pdbx_description
1 polymer ?
#
loop_
_entity_poly.entity_id
_entity_poly.type
_entity_poly.pdbx_seq_one_letter_code
_entity_poly.pdbx_strand_id
1 'polypeptide(L)'
;MLKTLKDLFDSLMSPESVAGMQGGGEQHAVQLAAAVLLVEVMRADDGLAVAERTAVRRALVEKFVLTPDEADRLAELAEGTARHATDLFAFTSRIDAWDMPRKLRMIELMWDVAYADGRLSDHERHVMWRIADLLHIPQGAYVHARMRAREAAGLPPESGLSAPGEPH
;
A
#
# COMPACT_ATOMS: atom_id res chain seq x y z
N MET A 1 -18.02 8.58 -11.18
CA MET A 1 -17.36 9.87 -11.56
C MET A 1 -15.91 9.84 -11.08
N LEU A 2 -15.02 9.13 -11.79
CA LEU A 2 -13.58 8.97 -11.45
C LEU A 2 -12.64 9.74 -12.40
N LYS A 3 -13.20 10.38 -13.44
CA LYS A 3 -12.42 11.07 -14.48
C LYS A 3 -11.59 12.22 -13.90
N THR A 4 -12.16 12.98 -12.98
CA THR A 4 -11.51 14.16 -12.38
C THR A 4 -10.23 13.86 -11.60
N LEU A 5 -10.12 12.70 -10.93
CA LEU A 5 -8.90 12.31 -10.20
C LEU A 5 -7.80 11.83 -11.15
N LYS A 6 -8.18 11.12 -12.23
CA LYS A 6 -7.26 10.69 -13.28
C LYS A 6 -6.73 11.90 -14.08
N ASP A 7 -7.61 12.84 -14.41
CA ASP A 7 -7.24 14.04 -15.15
C ASP A 7 -6.34 14.98 -14.31
N LEU A 8 -6.54 15.00 -12.99
CA LEU A 8 -5.65 15.69 -12.05
C LEU A 8 -4.28 15.00 -11.96
N PHE A 9 -4.25 13.67 -11.93
CA PHE A 9 -3.02 12.88 -11.95
C PHE A 9 -2.19 13.18 -13.21
N ASP A 10 -2.81 13.11 -14.39
CA ASP A 10 -2.12 13.32 -15.68
C ASP A 10 -1.60 14.77 -15.84
N SER A 11 -2.13 15.72 -15.07
CA SER A 11 -1.71 17.12 -15.05
C SER A 11 -0.59 17.41 -14.03
N LEU A 12 -0.53 16.66 -12.92
CA LEU A 12 0.42 16.87 -11.82
C LEU A 12 1.80 16.22 -12.06
N MET A 13 1.86 15.21 -12.92
CA MET A 13 3.12 14.62 -13.38
C MET A 13 3.50 15.30 -14.70
N SER A 14 4.46 16.23 -14.62
CA SER A 14 4.83 17.22 -15.64
C SER A 14 4.80 16.74 -17.10
N PRO A 15 4.36 17.58 -18.06
CA PRO A 15 4.30 17.27 -19.49
C PRO A 15 5.66 16.95 -20.17
N GLU A 16 6.79 17.20 -19.51
CA GLU A 16 8.12 16.93 -20.10
C GLU A 16 8.48 15.44 -20.21
N SER A 17 7.84 14.56 -19.42
CA SER A 17 7.99 13.10 -19.52
C SER A 17 6.90 12.42 -20.37
N VAL A 18 5.93 13.21 -20.88
CA VAL A 18 4.71 12.72 -21.54
C VAL A 18 4.82 12.74 -23.08
N ALA A 19 6.03 12.92 -23.61
CA ALA A 19 6.28 12.96 -25.06
C ALA A 19 6.09 11.61 -25.78
N GLY A 20 5.63 10.57 -25.08
CA GLY A 20 5.15 9.34 -25.71
C GLY A 20 4.30 8.47 -24.78
N MET A 21 3.28 7.83 -25.37
CA MET A 21 2.67 6.55 -24.97
C MET A 21 1.26 6.56 -24.35
N GLN A 22 0.39 5.82 -25.06
CA GLN A 22 -0.87 5.23 -24.61
C GLN A 22 -0.73 4.28 -23.38
N GLY A 23 0.47 4.11 -22.81
CA GLY A 23 0.77 3.26 -21.66
C GLY A 23 1.01 4.00 -20.33
N GLY A 24 1.26 5.32 -20.35
CA GLY A 24 1.54 6.08 -19.13
C GLY A 24 0.35 6.10 -18.16
N GLY A 25 -0.87 6.28 -18.68
CA GLY A 25 -2.07 6.36 -17.85
C GLY A 25 -2.42 5.08 -17.07
N GLU A 26 -2.02 3.90 -17.57
CA GLU A 26 -2.23 2.64 -16.84
C GLU A 26 -1.19 2.46 -15.72
N GLN A 27 0.08 2.76 -16.01
CA GLN A 27 1.15 2.74 -15.01
C GLN A 27 0.86 3.71 -13.85
N HIS A 28 0.41 4.91 -14.19
CA HIS A 28 -0.05 5.93 -13.24
C HIS A 28 -1.23 5.46 -12.37
N ALA A 29 -2.23 4.80 -12.97
CA ALA A 29 -3.36 4.25 -12.23
C ALA A 29 -2.94 3.14 -11.26
N VAL A 30 -1.94 2.33 -11.64
CA VAL A 30 -1.37 1.29 -10.79
C VAL A 30 -0.53 1.88 -9.65
N GLN A 31 0.27 2.92 -9.93
CA GLN A 31 0.99 3.69 -8.91
C GLN A 31 0.04 4.29 -7.88
N LEU A 32 -1.02 4.95 -8.34
CA LEU A 32 -2.05 5.50 -7.46
C LEU A 32 -2.75 4.41 -6.65
N ALA A 33 -3.09 3.27 -7.27
CA ALA A 33 -3.71 2.16 -6.55
C ALA A 33 -2.81 1.63 -5.43
N ALA A 34 -1.52 1.39 -5.72
CA ALA A 34 -0.57 0.94 -4.71
C ALA A 34 -0.40 1.98 -3.59
N ALA A 35 -0.30 3.27 -3.95
CA ALA A 35 -0.19 4.36 -2.98
C ALA A 35 -1.42 4.46 -2.08
N VAL A 36 -2.63 4.36 -2.65
CA VAL A 36 -3.88 4.33 -1.87
C VAL A 36 -3.87 3.18 -0.88
N LEU A 37 -3.48 1.97 -1.29
CA LEU A 37 -3.46 0.85 -0.36
C LEU A 37 -2.41 1.01 0.76
N LEU A 38 -1.24 1.61 0.49
CA LEU A 38 -0.26 1.93 1.55
C LEU A 38 -0.79 2.98 2.52
N VAL A 39 -1.47 4.00 1.98
CA VAL A 39 -2.08 5.07 2.77
C VAL A 39 -3.25 4.58 3.61
N GLU A 40 -4.04 3.62 3.11
CA GLU A 40 -5.13 3.00 3.87
C GLU A 40 -4.61 2.21 5.08
N VAL A 41 -3.45 1.57 4.96
CA VAL A 41 -2.78 0.94 6.11
C VAL A 41 -2.31 1.99 7.11
N MET A 42 -1.63 3.05 6.65
CA MET A 42 -1.19 4.15 7.50
C MET A 42 -2.34 4.88 8.21
N ARG A 43 -3.53 4.97 7.58
CA ARG A 43 -4.70 5.69 8.11
C ARG A 43 -5.68 4.80 8.87
N ALA A 44 -5.34 3.54 9.06
CA ALA A 44 -6.15 2.57 9.77
C ALA A 44 -6.44 3.01 11.22
N ASP A 45 -5.53 3.78 11.85
CA ASP A 45 -5.76 4.42 13.14
C ASP A 45 -5.83 5.95 13.00
N ASP A 46 -6.46 6.62 13.96
CA ASP A 46 -6.70 8.07 13.95
C ASP A 46 -5.42 8.91 14.14
N GLY A 47 -4.28 8.26 14.40
CA GLY A 47 -2.98 8.88 14.61
C GLY A 47 -2.02 8.68 13.44
N LEU A 48 -2.02 9.59 12.46
CA LEU A 48 -0.98 9.64 11.43
C LEU A 48 0.39 9.95 12.07
N ALA A 49 1.20 8.92 12.32
CA ALA A 49 2.55 9.12 12.83
C ALA A 49 3.48 9.58 11.70
N VAL A 50 4.38 10.53 11.99
CA VAL A 50 5.41 11.00 11.03
C VAL A 50 6.26 9.84 10.51
N ALA A 51 6.45 8.79 11.31
CA ALA A 51 7.17 7.58 10.95
C ALA A 51 6.49 6.81 9.81
N GLU A 52 5.17 6.60 9.90
CA GLU A 52 4.40 5.85 8.90
C GLU A 52 4.34 6.61 7.57
N ARG A 53 4.10 7.94 7.60
CA ARG A 53 4.13 8.77 6.39
C ARG A 53 5.49 8.72 5.70
N THR A 54 6.56 8.67 6.47
CA THR A 54 7.92 8.51 5.95
C THR A 54 8.13 7.10 5.35
N ALA A 55 7.58 6.06 5.98
CA ALA A 55 7.62 4.70 5.45
C ALA A 55 6.83 4.56 4.15
N VAL A 56 5.64 5.17 4.03
CA VAL A 56 4.86 5.20 2.78
C VAL A 56 5.68 5.81 1.65
N ARG A 57 6.31 6.97 1.89
CA ARG A 57 7.15 7.63 0.88
C ARG A 57 8.32 6.78 0.44
N ARG A 58 9.02 6.17 1.40
CA ARG A 58 10.12 5.24 1.11
C ARG A 58 9.65 4.06 0.26
N ALA A 59 8.51 3.47 0.60
CA ALA A 59 7.93 2.37 -0.16
C ALA A 59 7.59 2.77 -1.60
N LEU A 60 7.05 3.98 -1.81
CA LEU A 60 6.75 4.50 -3.15
C LEU A 60 8.00 4.75 -3.99
N VAL A 61 9.02 5.38 -3.40
CA VAL A 61 10.33 5.59 -4.05
C VAL A 61 10.94 4.25 -4.46
N GLU A 62 10.96 3.27 -3.55
CA GLU A 62 11.58 1.96 -3.81
C GLU A 62 10.80 1.17 -4.88
N LYS A 63 9.47 1.12 -4.77
CA LYS A 63 8.64 0.29 -5.64
C LYS A 63 8.59 0.81 -7.08
N PHE A 64 8.57 2.12 -7.25
CA PHE A 64 8.31 2.76 -8.54
C PHE A 64 9.47 3.60 -9.07
N VAL A 65 10.61 3.62 -8.35
CA VAL A 65 11.81 4.38 -8.73
C VAL A 65 11.50 5.87 -8.92
N LEU A 66 10.69 6.42 -8.01
CA LEU A 66 10.26 7.81 -8.03
C LEU A 66 11.28 8.70 -7.33
N THR A 67 11.34 9.97 -7.74
CA THR A 67 12.01 11.01 -6.95
C THR A 67 11.25 11.27 -5.64
N PRO A 68 11.89 11.84 -4.61
CA PRO A 68 11.21 12.21 -3.36
C PRO A 68 9.98 13.09 -3.61
N ASP A 69 10.09 14.11 -4.47
CA ASP A 69 9.00 15.03 -4.80
C ASP A 69 7.82 14.33 -5.50
N GLU A 70 8.10 13.38 -6.40
CA GLU A 70 7.05 12.57 -7.04
C GLU A 70 6.35 11.65 -6.03
N ALA A 71 7.10 11.03 -5.11
CA ALA A 71 6.55 10.20 -4.06
C ALA A 71 5.70 11.00 -3.07
N ASP A 72 6.12 12.22 -2.70
CA ASP A 72 5.33 13.14 -1.88
C ASP A 72 4.00 13.50 -2.56
N ARG A 73 4.04 13.92 -3.83
CA ARG A 73 2.82 14.24 -4.61
C ARG A 73 1.89 13.05 -4.76
N LEU A 74 2.44 11.86 -5.02
CA LEU A 74 1.66 10.63 -5.14
C LEU A 74 1.03 10.24 -3.80
N ALA A 75 1.74 10.39 -2.68
CA ALA A 75 1.22 10.12 -1.35
C ALA A 75 0.08 11.09 -0.99
N GLU A 76 0.24 12.39 -1.26
CA GLU A 76 -0.82 13.38 -1.00
C GLU A 76 -2.08 13.12 -1.83
N LEU A 77 -1.91 12.77 -3.11
CA LEU A 77 -3.02 12.39 -3.97
C LEU A 77 -3.70 11.10 -3.49
N ALA A 78 -2.92 10.12 -3.05
CA ALA A 78 -3.43 8.89 -2.47
C ALA A 78 -4.22 9.16 -1.18
N GLU A 79 -3.74 10.02 -0.28
CA GLU A 79 -4.48 10.47 0.92
C GLU A 79 -5.80 11.17 0.59
N GLY A 80 -5.79 12.03 -0.43
CA GLY A 80 -7.02 12.63 -0.95
C GLY A 80 -7.99 11.58 -1.49
N THR A 81 -7.49 10.65 -2.30
CA THR A 81 -8.29 9.60 -2.94
C THR A 81 -8.88 8.63 -1.92
N ALA A 82 -8.04 8.15 -1.01
CA ALA A 82 -8.36 7.26 0.10
C ALA A 82 -9.50 7.81 0.97
N ARG A 83 -9.49 9.12 1.29
CA ARG A 83 -10.57 9.78 2.05
C ARG A 83 -11.93 9.78 1.37
N HIS A 84 -11.96 9.73 0.05
CA HIS A 84 -13.20 9.78 -0.73
C HIS A 84 -13.60 8.42 -1.32
N ALA A 85 -12.75 7.40 -1.15
CA ALA A 85 -13.01 6.06 -1.64
C ALA A 85 -14.10 5.39 -0.81
N THR A 86 -15.11 4.83 -1.48
CA THR A 86 -16.16 4.05 -0.84
C THR A 86 -15.75 2.60 -0.59
N ASP A 87 -14.82 2.07 -1.39
CA ASP A 87 -14.25 0.75 -1.24
C ASP A 87 -12.80 0.67 -1.74
N LEU A 88 -12.11 -0.40 -1.33
CA LEU A 88 -10.76 -0.73 -1.78
C LEU A 88 -10.73 -1.54 -3.08
N PHE A 89 -11.88 -2.09 -3.50
CA PHE A 89 -11.95 -3.05 -4.61
C PHE A 89 -11.46 -2.44 -5.91
N ALA A 90 -11.78 -1.17 -6.17
CA ALA A 90 -11.28 -0.46 -7.34
C ALA A 90 -9.73 -0.42 -7.39
N PHE A 91 -9.05 -0.32 -6.24
CA PHE A 91 -7.60 -0.25 -6.18
C PHE A 91 -6.98 -1.65 -6.17
N THR A 92 -7.51 -2.57 -5.37
CA THR A 92 -7.01 -3.95 -5.31
C THR A 92 -7.14 -4.67 -6.65
N SER A 93 -8.22 -4.44 -7.41
CA SER A 93 -8.40 -5.06 -8.74
C SER A 93 -7.26 -4.74 -9.72
N ARG A 94 -6.65 -3.55 -9.62
CA ARG A 94 -5.51 -3.16 -10.47
C ARG A 94 -4.21 -3.86 -10.07
N ILE A 95 -4.06 -4.15 -8.78
CA ILE A 95 -2.92 -4.86 -8.21
C ILE A 95 -3.10 -6.38 -8.34
N ASP A 96 -4.34 -6.87 -8.34
CA ASP A 96 -4.69 -8.28 -8.44
C ASP A 96 -4.33 -8.87 -9.81
N ALA A 97 -4.15 -8.02 -10.83
CA ALA A 97 -3.64 -8.41 -12.14
C ALA A 97 -2.14 -8.76 -12.15
N TRP A 98 -1.39 -8.45 -11.09
CA TRP A 98 0.02 -8.78 -10.99
C TRP A 98 0.27 -10.27 -10.73
N ASP A 99 1.50 -10.72 -11.00
CA ASP A 99 1.94 -12.03 -10.56
C ASP A 99 2.07 -12.11 -9.02
N MET A 100 2.02 -13.33 -8.48
CA MET A 100 2.07 -13.55 -7.04
C MET A 100 3.32 -12.94 -6.37
N PRO A 101 4.54 -13.03 -6.94
CA PRO A 101 5.72 -12.37 -6.37
C PRO A 101 5.55 -10.85 -6.21
N ARG A 102 5.00 -10.15 -7.21
CA ARG A 102 4.77 -8.70 -7.12
C ARG A 102 3.70 -8.35 -6.09
N LYS A 103 2.63 -9.15 -5.98
CA LYS A 103 1.61 -8.95 -4.94
C LYS A 103 2.19 -9.19 -3.54
N LEU A 104 3.00 -10.23 -3.35
CA LEU A 104 3.67 -10.47 -2.07
C LEU A 104 4.62 -9.33 -1.70
N ARG A 105 5.37 -8.80 -2.66
CA ARG A 105 6.20 -7.61 -2.40
C ARG A 105 5.35 -6.40 -1.98
N MET A 106 4.13 -6.26 -2.51
CA MET A 106 3.21 -5.21 -2.08
C MET A 106 2.78 -5.39 -0.62
N ILE A 107 2.44 -6.62 -0.23
CA ILE A 107 2.09 -6.95 1.17
C ILE A 107 3.26 -6.69 2.12
N GLU A 108 4.50 -7.00 1.72
CA GLU A 108 5.68 -6.68 2.52
C GLU A 108 5.86 -5.18 2.74
N LEU A 109 5.73 -4.37 1.68
CA LEU A 109 5.81 -2.91 1.79
C LEU A 109 4.72 -2.35 2.72
N MET A 110 3.52 -2.93 2.69
CA MET A 110 2.45 -2.54 3.61
C MET A 110 2.78 -2.90 5.07
N TRP A 111 3.40 -4.06 5.30
CA TRP A 111 3.88 -4.40 6.64
C TRP A 111 5.00 -3.48 7.11
N ASP A 112 5.91 -3.08 6.23
CA ASP A 112 6.98 -2.12 6.56
C ASP A 112 6.41 -0.76 6.99
N VAL A 113 5.26 -0.37 6.40
CA VAL A 113 4.51 0.84 6.82
C VAL A 113 3.85 0.62 8.18
N ALA A 114 3.12 -0.47 8.36
CA ALA A 114 2.40 -0.77 9.60
C ALA A 114 3.34 -0.97 10.80
N TYR A 115 4.59 -1.38 10.58
CA TYR A 115 5.59 -1.53 11.65
C TYR A 115 6.46 -0.30 11.86
N ALA A 116 6.23 0.80 11.12
CA ALA A 116 7.13 1.95 11.11
C ALA A 116 7.26 2.65 12.48
N ASP A 117 6.21 2.62 13.29
CA ASP A 117 6.19 3.17 14.65
C ASP A 117 6.53 2.12 15.75
N GLY A 118 6.75 0.87 15.33
CA GLY A 118 7.05 -0.28 16.20
C GLY A 118 5.84 -0.87 16.92
N ARG A 119 4.63 -0.41 16.62
CA ARG A 119 3.37 -0.94 17.17
C ARG A 119 2.53 -1.47 16.02
N LEU A 120 1.53 -2.28 16.35
CA LEU A 120 0.56 -2.76 15.38
C LEU A 120 -0.78 -2.87 16.11
N SER A 121 -1.76 -2.08 15.69
CA SER A 121 -3.12 -2.07 16.20
C SER A 121 -3.97 -3.20 15.60
N ASP A 122 -5.14 -3.45 16.22
CA ASP A 122 -6.13 -4.38 15.66
C ASP A 122 -6.73 -3.85 14.36
N HIS A 123 -6.85 -2.53 14.20
CA HIS A 123 -7.41 -1.93 12.99
C HIS A 123 -6.47 -2.11 11.80
N GLU A 124 -5.17 -1.86 11.97
CA GLU A 124 -4.15 -2.10 10.94
C GLU A 124 -4.09 -3.59 10.57
N ARG A 125 -4.14 -4.49 11.57
CA ARG A 125 -4.25 -5.94 11.32
C ARG A 125 -5.46 -6.25 10.45
N HIS A 126 -6.62 -5.70 10.78
CA HIS A 126 -7.84 -5.94 10.02
C HIS A 126 -7.74 -5.42 8.58
N VAL A 127 -7.21 -4.21 8.38
CA VAL A 127 -6.98 -3.64 7.04
C VAL A 127 -6.00 -4.50 6.24
N MET A 128 -4.90 -4.94 6.84
CA MET A 128 -3.91 -5.82 6.22
C MET A 128 -4.52 -7.15 5.77
N TRP A 129 -5.34 -7.77 6.62
CA TRP A 129 -6.06 -9.00 6.28
C TRP A 129 -7.05 -8.78 5.14
N ARG A 130 -7.84 -7.70 5.19
CA ARG A 130 -8.81 -7.36 4.14
C ARG A 130 -8.13 -7.15 2.78
N ILE A 131 -6.99 -6.45 2.76
CA ILE A 131 -6.24 -6.23 1.52
C ILE A 131 -5.66 -7.55 1.00
N ALA A 132 -5.08 -8.39 1.87
CA ALA A 132 -4.53 -9.67 1.47
C ALA A 132 -5.58 -10.61 0.85
N ASP A 133 -6.79 -10.62 1.44
CA ASP A 133 -7.95 -11.35 0.92
C ASP A 133 -8.37 -10.85 -0.47
N LEU A 134 -8.51 -9.52 -0.62
CA LEU A 134 -8.85 -8.88 -1.89
C LEU A 134 -7.79 -9.06 -3.00
N LEU A 135 -6.54 -9.34 -2.64
CA LEU A 135 -5.44 -9.63 -3.56
C LEU A 135 -5.23 -11.14 -3.78
N HIS A 136 -6.10 -11.97 -3.20
CA HIS A 136 -6.07 -13.43 -3.27
C HIS A 136 -4.72 -14.01 -2.81
N ILE A 137 -4.16 -13.48 -1.72
CA ILE A 137 -2.89 -13.94 -1.17
C ILE A 137 -3.14 -15.17 -0.30
N PRO A 138 -2.46 -16.30 -0.56
CA PRO A 138 -2.56 -17.47 0.30
C PRO A 138 -2.13 -17.14 1.74
N GLN A 139 -2.89 -17.61 2.72
CA GLN A 139 -2.66 -17.33 4.15
C GLN A 139 -1.21 -17.61 4.59
N GLY A 140 -0.62 -18.74 4.17
CA GLY A 140 0.76 -19.06 4.50
C GLY A 140 1.75 -18.02 3.96
N ALA A 141 1.54 -17.55 2.73
CA ALA A 141 2.41 -16.54 2.12
C ALA A 141 2.26 -15.17 2.81
N TYR A 142 1.04 -14.80 3.23
CA TYR A 142 0.78 -13.60 4.03
C TYR A 142 1.51 -13.64 5.38
N VAL A 143 1.44 -14.78 6.10
CA VAL A 143 2.15 -14.96 7.38
C VAL A 143 3.66 -14.86 7.19
N HIS A 144 4.21 -15.49 6.15
CA HIS A 144 5.64 -15.40 5.86
C HIS A 144 6.09 -13.97 5.51
N ALA A 145 5.31 -13.23 4.71
CA ALA A 145 5.59 -11.83 4.39
C ALA A 145 5.62 -10.96 5.66
N ARG A 146 4.65 -11.16 6.56
CA ARG A 146 4.62 -10.49 7.87
C ARG A 146 5.86 -10.79 8.70
N MET A 147 6.27 -12.06 8.77
CA MET A 147 7.46 -12.46 9.53
C MET A 147 8.73 -11.79 8.99
N ARG A 148 8.89 -11.73 7.66
CA ARG A 148 10.03 -11.06 7.02
C ARG A 148 10.08 -9.56 7.32
N ALA A 149 8.95 -8.87 7.17
CA ALA A 149 8.87 -7.43 7.44
C ALA A 149 9.13 -7.12 8.93
N ARG A 150 8.63 -7.96 9.83
CA ARG A 150 8.88 -7.82 11.27
C ARG A 150 10.35 -8.00 11.64
N GLU A 151 11.01 -9.00 11.05
CA GLU A 151 12.45 -9.22 11.21
C GLU A 151 13.25 -8.03 10.68
N ALA A 152 12.88 -7.51 9.51
CA ALA A 152 13.51 -6.31 8.93
C ALA A 152 13.30 -5.06 9.80
N ALA A 153 12.17 -4.95 10.50
CA ALA A 153 11.89 -3.89 11.47
C ALA A 153 12.60 -4.09 12.83
N GLY A 154 13.29 -5.23 13.05
CA GLY A 154 13.99 -5.51 14.30
C GLY A 154 13.07 -5.79 15.49
N LEU A 155 11.80 -6.13 15.24
CA LEU A 155 10.82 -6.39 16.28
C LEU A 155 10.94 -7.83 16.81
N PRO A 156 10.78 -8.06 18.13
CA PRO A 156 10.87 -9.40 18.71
C PRO A 156 9.76 -10.32 18.15
N PRO A 157 9.99 -11.64 18.06
CA PRO A 157 8.96 -12.57 17.60
C PRO A 157 7.69 -12.44 18.45
N GLU A 158 6.52 -12.55 17.81
CA GLU A 158 5.24 -12.59 18.52
C GLU A 158 5.27 -13.77 19.51
N SER A 159 5.32 -13.48 20.81
CA SER A 159 5.15 -14.49 21.84
C SER A 159 3.67 -14.92 21.87
N GLY A 160 3.36 -16.03 21.20
CA GLY A 160 2.04 -16.67 21.22
C GLY A 160 1.26 -16.54 19.91
N LEU A 161 1.62 -17.36 18.91
CA LEU A 161 0.77 -17.57 17.74
C LEU A 161 -0.35 -18.56 18.13
N SER A 162 -1.49 -18.09 18.63
CA SER A 162 -2.75 -18.74 18.28
C SER A 162 -3.11 -18.25 16.89
N ALA A 163 -3.14 -19.17 15.93
CA ALA A 163 -3.61 -18.87 14.59
C ALA A 163 -5.06 -18.34 14.65
N PRO A 164 -5.44 -17.34 13.83
CA PRO A 164 -6.83 -16.99 13.69
C PRO A 164 -7.55 -18.16 12.98
N GLY A 165 -8.27 -18.99 13.74
CA GLY A 165 -9.13 -20.04 13.17
C GLY A 165 -9.13 -21.42 13.83
N GLU A 166 -8.55 -21.65 15.02
CA GLU A 166 -8.80 -22.91 15.74
C GLU A 166 -10.17 -22.85 16.44
N PRO A 167 -11.14 -23.72 16.11
CA PRO A 167 -12.36 -23.85 16.89
C PRO A 167 -12.03 -24.51 18.24
N HIS A 168 -12.60 -23.95 19.31
CA HIS A 168 -12.62 -24.53 20.65
C HIS A 168 -13.39 -25.86 20.69
#